data_AF-A0A1T1GCK1-F1
#
_entry.id   AF-A0A1T1GCK1-F1
#
_cell.length_a   1.000
_cell.length_b   1.000
_cell.length_c   1.000
_cell.angle_alpha   90.00
_cell.angle_beta   90.00
_cell.angle_gamma   90.00
#
_symmetry.space_group_name_H-M   'P 1'
#
loop_
_entity.id
_entity.type
_entity.pdbx_description
1 polymer ?
#
loop_
_entity_poly.entity_id
_entity_poly.type
_entity_poly.pdbx_seq_one_letter_code
_entity_poly.pdbx_strand_id
1 'polypeptide(L)'
;MHDSYIRLHQPKSLLCMPILYHGELTAVLYLENKESSDIFTRERLETLQILSAQAAISIENAKLYLSLQKSEQAFRSLFENAIEGIFRTNPEGVFLSVNPAFSQLLGYESAADFLAQVKMLSQGCFKY
;
A
#
# COMPACT_ATOMS: atom_id res chain seq x y z
N MET A 1 -34.77 14.00 -15.04
CA MET A 1 -33.47 14.27 -14.38
C MET A 1 -33.77 14.65 -12.92
N HIS A 2 -33.67 13.70 -11.98
CA HIS A 2 -34.16 13.84 -10.60
C HIS A 2 -33.10 14.31 -9.59
N ASP A 3 -31.88 14.60 -10.05
CA ASP A 3 -30.75 14.97 -9.19
C ASP A 3 -30.89 16.40 -8.63
N SER A 4 -30.90 16.52 -7.29
CA SER A 4 -31.00 17.80 -6.58
C SER A 4 -29.76 18.68 -6.76
N TYR A 5 -28.59 18.10 -6.99
CA TYR A 5 -27.35 18.83 -7.22
C TYR A 5 -27.38 19.56 -8.57
N ILE A 6 -27.78 18.87 -9.64
CA ILE A 6 -27.87 19.46 -10.99
C ILE A 6 -28.92 20.58 -11.04
N ARG A 7 -30.05 20.41 -10.34
CA ARG A 7 -31.07 21.46 -10.25
C ARG A 7 -30.57 22.72 -9.54
N LEU A 8 -29.78 22.55 -8.47
CA LEU A 8 -29.24 23.65 -7.69
C LEU A 8 -28.11 24.38 -8.42
N HIS A 9 -27.23 23.62 -9.08
CA HIS A 9 -25.98 24.16 -9.64
C HIS A 9 -26.05 24.50 -11.12
N GLN A 10 -27.10 24.04 -11.83
CA GLN A 10 -27.37 24.28 -13.26
C GLN A 10 -26.10 24.31 -14.14
N PRO A 11 -25.25 23.26 -14.10
CA PRO A 11 -24.07 23.22 -14.94
C PRO A 11 -24.48 23.25 -16.42
N LYS A 12 -23.78 24.05 -17.22
CA LYS A 12 -24.03 24.19 -18.67
C LYS A 12 -23.40 23.07 -19.48
N SER A 13 -22.35 22.45 -18.97
CA SER A 13 -21.77 21.22 -19.53
C SER A 13 -21.20 20.34 -18.42
N LEU A 14 -21.18 19.04 -18.68
CA LEU A 14 -20.72 18.01 -17.74
C LEU A 14 -20.09 16.86 -18.55
N LEU A 15 -18.97 16.35 -18.06
CA LEU A 15 -18.28 15.17 -18.60
C LEU A 15 -18.08 14.15 -17.50
N CYS A 16 -18.48 12.91 -17.79
CA CYS A 16 -18.13 11.74 -17.00
C CYS A 16 -17.33 10.80 -17.87
N MET A 17 -16.11 10.48 -17.47
CA MET A 17 -15.24 9.54 -18.17
C MET A 17 -14.76 8.45 -17.20
N PRO A 18 -14.81 7.18 -17.60
CA PRO A 18 -14.24 6.11 -16.79
C PRO A 18 -12.71 6.18 -16.80
N ILE A 19 -12.11 6.02 -15.63
CA ILE A 19 -10.69 5.77 -15.45
C ILE A 19 -10.54 4.26 -15.33
N LEU A 20 -9.95 3.65 -16.36
CA LEU A 20 -9.86 2.20 -16.51
C LEU A 20 -8.42 1.71 -16.33
N TYR A 21 -8.22 0.67 -15.52
CA TYR A 21 -6.98 -0.08 -15.43
C TYR A 21 -7.22 -1.52 -15.91
N HIS A 22 -6.50 -1.96 -16.95
CA HIS A 22 -6.73 -3.27 -17.60
C HIS A 22 -8.18 -3.59 -17.99
N GLY A 23 -8.97 -2.57 -18.34
CA GLY A 23 -10.37 -2.71 -18.72
C GLY A 23 -11.35 -2.73 -17.53
N GLU A 24 -10.86 -2.74 -16.29
CA GLU A 24 -11.67 -2.61 -15.10
C GLU A 24 -11.84 -1.16 -14.68
N LEU A 25 -13.04 -0.82 -14.19
CA LEU A 25 -13.35 0.53 -13.71
C LEU A 25 -12.65 0.78 -12.37
N THR A 26 -11.65 1.65 -12.38
CA THR A 26 -10.91 2.05 -11.18
C THR A 26 -11.52 3.29 -10.52
N ALA A 27 -11.94 4.27 -11.32
CA ALA A 27 -12.55 5.51 -10.86
C ALA A 27 -13.37 6.18 -11.98
N VAL A 28 -14.06 7.28 -11.65
CA VAL A 28 -14.76 8.12 -12.63
C VAL A 28 -14.19 9.53 -12.55
N LEU A 29 -13.73 10.07 -13.66
CA LEU A 29 -13.44 11.49 -13.79
C LEU A 29 -14.74 12.24 -14.06
N TYR A 30 -15.11 13.12 -13.13
CA TYR A 30 -16.26 14.00 -13.23
C TYR A 30 -15.78 15.45 -13.40
N LEU A 31 -16.20 16.10 -14.47
CA LEU A 31 -15.94 17.52 -14.74
C LEU A 31 -17.24 18.24 -15.01
N GLU A 32 -17.41 19.44 -14.46
CA GLU A 32 -18.55 20.31 -14.75
C GLU A 32 -18.08 21.72 -15.09
N ASN A 33 -18.85 22.40 -15.95
CA ASN A 33 -18.62 23.80 -16.27
C ASN A 33 -19.94 24.57 -16.26
N LYS A 34 -19.94 25.73 -15.59
CA LYS A 34 -21.11 26.59 -15.40
C LYS A 34 -21.20 27.74 -16.41
N GLU A 35 -20.11 28.02 -17.12
CA GLU A 35 -19.98 29.21 -17.97
C GLU A 35 -20.23 28.91 -19.44
N SER A 36 -19.77 27.75 -19.94
CA SER A 36 -19.89 27.37 -21.35
C SER A 36 -20.38 25.94 -21.56
N SER A 37 -21.20 25.75 -22.59
CA SER A 37 -21.77 24.45 -22.98
C SER A 37 -20.89 23.65 -23.94
N ASP A 38 -19.88 24.27 -24.57
CA ASP A 38 -19.10 23.68 -25.67
C ASP A 38 -17.61 23.48 -25.32
N ILE A 39 -17.33 23.15 -24.04
CA ILE A 39 -15.95 23.09 -23.54
C ILE A 39 -15.28 21.73 -23.72
N PHE A 40 -16.04 20.67 -23.95
CA PHE A 40 -15.55 19.29 -24.07
C PHE A 40 -15.39 18.91 -25.54
N THR A 41 -14.54 19.66 -26.25
CA THR A 41 -14.20 19.38 -27.64
C THR A 41 -13.43 18.07 -27.79
N ARG A 42 -13.42 17.49 -28.99
CA ARG A 42 -12.73 16.21 -29.27
C ARG A 42 -11.25 16.22 -28.86
N GLU A 43 -10.51 17.28 -29.19
CA GLU A 43 -9.09 17.44 -28.83
C GLU A 43 -8.87 17.41 -27.31
N ARG A 44 -9.77 18.06 -26.55
CA ARG A 44 -9.73 18.06 -25.08
C ARG A 44 -10.09 16.69 -24.53
N LEU A 45 -11.05 15.98 -25.13
CA LEU A 45 -11.40 14.62 -24.74
C LEU A 45 -10.23 13.66 -24.97
N GLU A 46 -9.53 13.76 -26.09
CA GLU A 46 -8.33 12.95 -26.39
C GLU A 46 -7.23 13.20 -25.35
N THR A 47 -6.99 14.46 -24.98
CA THR A 47 -6.05 14.83 -23.92
C THR A 47 -6.49 14.24 -22.57
N LEU A 48 -7.76 14.41 -22.20
CA LEU A 48 -8.33 13.90 -20.96
C LEU A 48 -8.28 12.36 -20.88
N GLN A 49 -8.42 11.67 -22.01
CA GLN A 49 -8.33 10.21 -22.10
C GLN A 49 -6.90 9.72 -21.80
N ILE A 50 -5.87 10.41 -22.31
CA ILE A 50 -4.46 10.12 -21.99
C ILE A 50 -4.20 10.33 -20.50
N LEU A 51 -4.65 11.47 -19.95
CA LEU A 51 -4.49 11.77 -18.52
C LEU A 51 -5.23 10.77 -17.64
N SER A 52 -6.40 10.30 -18.06
CA SER A 52 -7.18 9.29 -17.35
C SER A 52 -6.50 7.93 -17.34
N ALA A 53 -5.90 7.52 -18.47
CA ALA A 53 -5.10 6.29 -18.51
C ALA A 53 -3.89 6.38 -17.55
N GLN A 54 -3.20 7.52 -17.51
CA GLN A 54 -2.10 7.74 -16.57
C GLN A 54 -2.58 7.76 -15.11
N ALA A 55 -3.73 8.41 -14.84
CA ALA A 55 -4.33 8.43 -13.52
C ALA A 55 -4.70 7.01 -13.06
N ALA A 56 -5.23 6.16 -13.95
CA ALA A 56 -5.54 4.77 -13.64
C ALA A 56 -4.31 4.01 -13.13
N ILE A 57 -3.19 4.13 -13.85
CA ILE A 57 -1.90 3.50 -13.48
C ILE A 57 -1.43 4.02 -12.12
N SER A 58 -1.46 5.34 -11.90
CA SER A 58 -1.01 5.95 -10.65
C SER A 58 -1.87 5.54 -9.45
N ILE A 59 -3.20 5.47 -9.63
CA ILE A 59 -4.13 5.01 -8.59
C ILE A 59 -3.83 3.56 -8.22
N GLU A 60 -3.62 2.69 -9.22
CA GLU A 60 -3.34 1.29 -8.96
C GLU A 60 -1.99 1.08 -8.28
N ASN A 61 -0.95 1.79 -8.70
CA ASN A 61 0.35 1.77 -8.05
C ASN A 61 0.27 2.20 -6.58
N ALA A 62 -0.51 3.25 -6.28
CA ALA A 62 -0.72 3.69 -4.90
C ALA A 62 -1.44 2.62 -4.06
N LYS A 63 -2.46 1.95 -4.62
CA LYS A 63 -3.16 0.84 -3.94
C LYS A 63 -2.21 -0.34 -3.66
N LEU A 64 -1.40 -0.74 -4.64
CA LEU A 64 -0.42 -1.81 -4.49
C LEU A 64 0.59 -1.49 -3.39
N TYR A 65 1.11 -0.26 -3.38
CA TYR A 65 2.05 0.20 -2.36
C TYR A 65 1.43 0.17 -0.95
N LEU A 66 0.22 0.70 -0.79
CA LEU A 66 -0.51 0.67 0.49
C LEU A 66 -0.79 -0.77 0.95
N SER A 67 -1.15 -1.66 0.03
CA SER A 67 -1.38 -3.07 0.34
C SER A 67 -0.11 -3.76 0.82
N LEU A 68 1.03 -3.49 0.16
CA LEU A 68 2.33 -4.00 0.58
C LEU A 68 2.69 -3.50 1.98
N GLN A 69 2.60 -2.19 2.22
CA GLN A 69 2.88 -1.60 3.53
C GLN A 69 2.01 -2.20 4.63
N LYS A 70 0.71 -2.40 4.36
CA LYS A 70 -0.22 -3.01 5.32
C LYS A 70 0.16 -4.46 5.62
N SER A 71 0.56 -5.22 4.60
CA SER A 71 1.03 -6.60 4.77
C SER A 71 2.32 -6.67 5.58
N GLU A 72 3.30 -5.79 5.29
CA GLU A 72 4.55 -5.71 6.04
C GLU A 72 4.31 -5.31 7.50
N GLN A 73 3.43 -4.35 7.75
CA GLN A 73 3.08 -3.93 9.10
C GLN A 73 2.38 -5.05 9.88
N ALA A 74 1.45 -5.77 9.25
CA ALA A 74 0.78 -6.92 9.86
C ALA A 74 1.79 -8.02 10.19
N PHE A 75 2.69 -8.36 9.25
CA PHE A 75 3.74 -9.35 9.49
C PHE A 75 4.67 -8.93 10.63
N ARG A 76 5.15 -7.68 10.62
CA ARG A 76 6.00 -7.14 11.69
C ARG A 76 5.29 -7.21 13.04
N SER A 77 4.02 -6.82 13.10
CA SER A 77 3.23 -6.88 14.32
C SER A 77 3.09 -8.31 14.85
N LEU A 78 2.82 -9.29 13.97
CA LEU A 78 2.77 -10.70 14.36
C LEU A 78 4.12 -11.20 14.88
N PHE A 79 5.21 -10.84 14.20
CA PHE A 79 6.56 -11.22 14.61
C PHE A 79 6.94 -10.64 15.98
N GLU A 80 6.74 -9.33 16.16
CA GLU A 80 7.11 -8.59 17.38
C GLU A 80 6.25 -8.97 18.59
N ASN A 81 4.97 -9.26 18.40
CA ASN A 81 4.02 -9.56 19.49
C ASN A 81 3.78 -11.06 19.70
N ALA A 82 4.45 -11.94 18.94
CA ALA A 82 4.35 -13.38 19.17
C ALA A 82 4.89 -13.74 20.56
N ILE A 83 4.16 -14.61 21.26
CA ILE A 83 4.56 -15.14 22.58
C ILE A 83 5.71 -16.15 22.41
N GLU A 84 5.72 -16.89 21.31
CA GLU A 84 6.79 -17.82 20.98
C GLU A 84 8.04 -17.08 20.49
N GLY A 85 9.21 -17.61 20.86
CA GLY A 85 10.48 -17.12 20.36
C GLY A 85 10.65 -17.45 18.88
N ILE A 86 10.59 -16.44 18.02
CA ILE A 86 10.77 -16.58 16.57
C ILE A 86 12.13 -16.01 16.18
N PHE A 87 12.87 -16.77 15.38
CA PHE A 87 14.12 -16.35 14.79
C PHE A 87 14.22 -16.77 13.33
N ARG A 88 15.08 -16.09 12.58
CA ARG A 88 15.45 -16.46 11.21
C ARG A 88 16.96 -16.53 11.12
N THR A 89 17.47 -17.52 10.39
CA THR A 89 18.87 -17.62 10.03
C THR A 89 19.04 -17.68 8.52
N ASN A 90 20.25 -17.43 8.03
CA ASN A 90 20.66 -17.86 6.70
C ASN A 90 20.99 -19.38 6.72
N PRO A 91 21.27 -19.99 5.55
CA PRO A 91 21.68 -21.41 5.48
C PRO A 91 22.94 -21.74 6.29
N GLU A 92 23.84 -20.77 6.50
CA GLU A 92 25.05 -20.91 7.31
C GLU A 92 24.78 -20.87 8.83
N GLY A 93 23.51 -20.69 9.23
CA GLY A 93 23.09 -20.65 10.63
C GLY A 93 23.36 -19.33 11.35
N VAL A 94 23.70 -18.27 10.62
CA VAL A 94 23.83 -16.90 11.18
C VAL A 94 22.45 -16.31 11.39
N PHE A 95 22.20 -15.78 12.59
CA PHE A 95 20.94 -15.08 12.89
C PHE A 95 20.78 -13.84 12.01
N LEU A 96 19.66 -13.78 11.30
CA LEU A 96 19.23 -12.63 10.50
C LEU A 96 18.28 -11.73 11.27
N SER A 97 17.40 -12.35 12.08
CA SER A 97 16.46 -11.62 12.95
C SER A 97 15.99 -12.51 14.09
N VAL A 98 15.66 -11.88 15.21
CA VAL A 98 14.97 -12.51 16.35
C VAL A 98 13.87 -11.58 16.82
N ASN A 99 12.78 -12.14 17.36
CA ASN A 99 11.73 -11.33 17.95
C ASN A 99 12.03 -11.02 19.44
N PRO A 100 11.26 -10.11 20.07
CA PRO A 100 11.42 -9.79 21.49
C PRO A 100 11.28 -11.02 22.39
N ALA A 101 10.30 -11.89 22.14
CA ALA A 101 10.09 -13.10 22.95
C ALA A 101 11.29 -14.03 22.94
N PHE A 102 11.95 -14.23 21.80
CA PHE A 102 13.17 -15.04 21.70
C PHE A 102 14.32 -14.44 22.52
N SER A 103 14.48 -13.12 22.47
CA SER A 103 15.53 -12.41 23.20
C SER A 103 15.30 -12.52 24.71
N GLN A 104 14.06 -12.27 25.16
CA GLN A 104 13.66 -12.35 26.56
C GLN A 104 13.78 -13.77 27.11
N LEU A 105 13.41 -14.79 26.33
CA LEU A 105 13.54 -16.20 26.70
C LEU A 105 15.00 -16.57 27.02
N LEU A 106 15.95 -15.97 26.32
CA LEU A 106 17.38 -16.18 26.52
C LEU A 106 18.02 -15.16 27.48
N GLY A 107 17.24 -14.25 28.07
CA GLY A 107 17.71 -13.28 29.06
C GLY A 107 18.32 -12.00 28.50
N TYR A 108 18.11 -11.70 27.22
CA TYR A 108 18.59 -10.47 26.57
C TYR A 108 17.53 -9.36 26.61
N GLU A 109 17.97 -8.11 26.72
CA GLU A 109 17.07 -6.94 26.82
C GLU A 109 16.33 -6.65 25.52
N SER A 110 16.94 -6.94 24.38
CA SER A 110 16.36 -6.69 23.06
C SER A 110 16.93 -7.61 21.97
N ALA A 111 16.25 -7.64 20.83
CA ALA A 111 16.74 -8.35 19.64
C ALA A 111 18.09 -7.80 19.15
N ALA A 112 18.29 -6.48 19.23
CA ALA A 112 19.55 -5.86 18.81
C ALA A 112 20.70 -6.27 19.74
N ASP A 113 20.45 -6.32 21.04
CA ASP A 113 21.42 -6.76 22.05
C ASP A 113 21.82 -8.24 21.83
N PHE A 114 20.84 -9.12 21.62
CA PHE A 114 21.10 -10.52 21.27
C PHE A 114 21.98 -10.64 20.01
N LEU A 115 21.60 -9.98 18.90
CA LEU A 115 22.31 -10.09 17.62
C LEU A 115 23.72 -9.49 17.64
N ALA A 116 24.00 -8.56 18.56
CA ALA A 116 25.33 -8.01 18.77
C ALA A 116 26.27 -9.03 19.46
N GLN A 117 25.73 -9.85 20.37
CA GLN A 117 26.49 -10.79 21.19
C GLN A 117 26.55 -12.20 20.58
N VAL A 118 25.48 -12.66 19.94
CA VAL A 118 25.33 -14.01 19.38
C VAL A 118 25.05 -13.93 17.89
N LYS A 119 26.02 -14.34 17.08
CA LYS A 119 25.88 -14.30 15.61
C LYS A 119 25.44 -15.63 15.01
N MET A 120 25.95 -16.74 15.51
CA MET A 120 25.65 -18.06 14.95
C MET A 120 24.79 -18.90 15.89
N LEU A 121 23.85 -19.64 15.31
CA LEU A 121 23.00 -20.58 16.01
C LEU A 121 23.80 -21.63 16.80
N SER A 122 24.95 -22.06 16.24
CA SER A 122 25.86 -23.02 16.86
C SER A 122 26.58 -22.51 18.12
N GLN A 123 26.59 -21.21 18.38
CA GLN A 123 27.40 -20.60 19.43
C GLN A 123 26.76 -20.63 20.84
N GLY A 124 25.45 -20.86 20.99
CA GLY A 124 24.92 -20.79 22.36
C GLY A 124 23.44 -21.01 22.64
N CYS A 125 22.57 -21.36 21.69
CA CYS A 125 21.14 -21.39 21.99
C CYS A 125 20.63 -22.66 22.71
N PHE A 126 21.39 -23.76 22.69
CA PHE A 126 21.00 -25.01 23.38
C PHE A 126 22.23 -25.72 23.93
N LYS A 127 22.77 -25.25 25.06
CA LYS A 127 23.65 -26.09 25.88
C LYS A 127 22.78 -26.79 26.93
N TYR A 128 22.48 -28.06 26.68
CA TYR A 128 22.08 -28.99 27.74
C TYR A 128 23.30 -29.31 28.61
#